data_AF-A0A7J9PXS6-F1
#
_entry.id   AF-A0A7J9PXS6-F1
#
_cell.length_a   1.000
_cell.length_b   1.000
_cell.length_c   1.000
_cell.angle_alpha   90.00
_cell.angle_beta   90.00
_cell.angle_gamma   90.00
#
_symmetry.space_group_name_H-M   'P 1'
#
loop_
_entity.id
_entity.type
_entity.pdbx_description
1 polymer ?
#
loop_
_entity_poly.entity_id
_entity_poly.type
_entity_poly.pdbx_seq_one_letter_code
_entity_poly.pdbx_strand_id
1 'polypeptide(L)' 'MDEEKKITCIICPIGCRMQVKTHGKQIEIIEGNKCKKGVEYAQEEVLNPRRM' A
#
# COMPACT_ATOMS: atom_id res chain seq x y z
N MET A 1 3.74 7.81 -16.05
CA MET A 1 2.63 8.40 -15.27
C MET A 1 2.59 7.62 -13.98
N ASP A 2 2.92 8.31 -12.91
CA ASP A 2 3.00 7.77 -11.56
C ASP A 2 1.59 7.84 -10.96
N GLU A 3 1.04 6.69 -10.60
CA GLU A 3 -0.27 6.59 -9.97
C GLU A 3 -0.10 6.54 -8.45
N GLU A 4 -0.65 7.52 -7.76
CA GLU A 4 -0.72 7.52 -6.30
C GLU A 4 -2.04 6.89 -5.81
N LYS A 5 -1.93 5.92 -4.91
CA LYS A 5 -3.04 5.24 -4.26
C LYS A 5 -2.95 5.40 -2.75
N LYS A 6 -4.08 5.73 -2.14
CA LYS A 6 -4.21 5.82 -0.68
C LYS A 6 -4.80 4.51 -0.17
N ILE A 7 -4.03 3.78 0.64
CA ILE A 7 -4.43 2.53 1.28
C ILE A 7 -4.50 2.75 2.78
N THR A 8 -5.58 2.27 3.41
CA THR A 8 -5.68 2.26 4.86
C THR A 8 -5.33 0.87 5.34
N CYS A 9 -4.37 0.76 6.26
CA CYS A 9 -4.01 -0.51 6.84
C CYS A 9 -5.13 -1.01 7.75
N ILE A 10 -5.89 -1.99 7.26
CA ILE A 10 -6.95 -2.66 8.03
C ILE A 10 -6.38 -3.65 9.06
N ILE A 11 -5.09 -3.97 8.97
CA ILE A 11 -4.42 -4.93 9.87
C ILE A 11 -3.96 -4.25 11.17
N CYS A 12 -3.61 -2.96 11.13
CA CYS A 12 -3.12 -2.25 12.31
C CYS A 12 -4.33 -1.67 13.10
N PRO A 13 -4.40 -1.86 14.44
CA PRO A 13 -5.54 -1.44 15.26
C PRO A 13 -5.77 0.08 15.29
N ILE A 14 -4.76 0.83 14.85
CA ILE A 14 -4.73 2.29 14.78
C ILE A 14 -5.32 2.79 13.44
N GLY A 15 -5.48 1.92 12.44
CA GLY A 15 -5.97 2.30 11.11
C GLY A 15 -5.05 3.30 10.39
N CYS A 16 -3.75 3.03 10.35
CA CYS A 16 -2.79 3.96 9.74
C CYS A 16 -3.03 4.09 8.22
N ARG A 17 -3.07 5.33 7.76
CA ARG A 17 -3.22 5.67 6.33
C ARG A 17 -1.85 5.70 5.68
N MET A 18 -1.75 5.01 4.56
CA MET A 18 -0.54 4.89 3.76
C MET A 18 -0.80 5.42 2.36
N GLN A 19 0.17 6.13 1.80
CA GLN A 19 0.22 6.49 0.38
C GLN A 19 1.19 5.56 -0.32
N VAL A 20 0.72 4.89 -1.36
CA VAL A 20 1.50 4.03 -2.24
C VAL A 20 1.59 4.72 -3.59
N LYS A 21 2.79 5.01 -4.07
CA LYS A 21 3.03 5.43 -5.45
C LYS A 21 3.42 4.23 -6.28
N THR A 22 2.78 4.10 -7.42
CA THR A 22 2.95 2.99 -8.35
C THR A 22 3.30 3.54 -9.71
N HIS A 23 4.30 2.95 -10.35
CA HIS A 23 4.68 3.29 -11.70
C HIS A 23 4.45 2.07 -12.59
N GLY A 24 3.29 2.05 -13.24
CA GLY A 24 2.83 0.93 -14.07
C GLY A 24 2.61 -0.35 -13.27
N LYS A 25 3.61 -1.24 -13.27
CA LYS A 25 3.57 -2.56 -12.59
C LYS A 25 4.46 -2.65 -11.34
N GLN A 26 5.12 -1.55 -10.97
CA GLN A 26 6.04 -1.53 -9.84
C GLN A 26 5.59 -0.51 -8.80
N ILE A 27 5.83 -0.83 -7.53
CA ILE A 27 5.65 0.10 -6.42
C ILE A 27 6.93 0.92 -6.31
N GLU A 28 6.78 2.25 -6.32
CA GLU A 28 7.89 3.17 -6.16
C GLU A 28 8.09 3.55 -4.68
N ILE A 29 7.03 3.98 -4.01
CA ILE A 29 7.15 4.60 -2.69
C ILE A 29 5.94 4.22 -1.82
N ILE A 30 6.17 3.87 -0.56
CA ILE A 30 5.13 3.68 0.46
C ILE A 30 5.44 4.61 1.62
N GLU A 31 4.54 5.57 1.88
CA GLU A 31 4.67 6.55 2.97
C GLU A 31 3.46 6.48 3.92
N GLY A 32 3.65 6.83 5.20
CA GLY A 32 2.58 6.84 6.20
C GLY A 32 2.38 5.54 6.98
N ASN A 33 3.18 4.50 6.69
CA ASN A 33 3.18 3.28 7.48
C ASN A 33 3.91 3.46 8.81
N LYS A 34 3.25 3.08 9.92
CA LYS A 34 3.89 2.94 11.23
C LYS A 34 4.28 1.50 11.56
N CYS A 35 3.84 0.54 10.75
CA CYS A 35 4.01 -0.89 10.97
C CYS A 35 4.54 -1.56 9.69
N LYS A 36 5.50 -2.49 9.81
CA LYS A 36 6.03 -3.28 8.67
C LYS A 36 4.92 -4.08 7.98
N LYS A 37 4.02 -4.68 8.77
CA LYS A 37 2.83 -5.40 8.28
C LYS A 37 1.95 -4.59 7.34
N GLY A 38 1.85 -3.28 7.57
CA GLY A 38 1.06 -2.41 6.72
C GLY A 38 1.72 -2.12 5.38
N VAL A 39 3.06 -2.08 5.33
CA VAL A 39 3.82 -2.04 4.08
C VAL A 39 3.59 -3.32 3.29
N GLU A 40 3.72 -4.47 3.95
CA GLU A 40 3.48 -5.77 3.31
C GLU A 40 2.06 -5.87 2.73
N TYR A 41 1.04 -5.45 3.50
CA TYR A 41 -0.34 -5.40 3.02
C TYR A 41 -0.52 -4.44 1.82
N ALA A 42 0.03 -3.24 1.92
CA ALA A 42 -0.03 -2.25 0.84
C ALA A 42 0.71 -2.75 -0.42
N GLN A 43 1.80 -3.51 -0.25
CA GLN A 43 2.52 -4.14 -1.33
C GLN A 43 1.72 -5.27 -1.97
N GLU A 44 1.13 -6.16 -1.17
CA GLU A 44 0.30 -7.25 -1.67
C GLU A 44 -0.93 -6.74 -2.42
N GLU A 45 -1.66 -5.78 -1.87
CA GLU A 45 -2.88 -5.24 -2.50
C GLU A 45 -2.59 -4.56 -3.86
N VAL A 46 -1.37 -4.05 -4.04
CA VAL A 46 -0.95 -3.36 -5.26
C VAL A 46 -0.24 -4.28 -6.26
N LEU A 47 0.66 -5.17 -5.80
CA LEU A 47 1.39 -6.12 -6.66
C LEU A 47 0.55 -7.33 -7.04
N ASN A 48 -0.37 -7.75 -6.17
CA ASN A 48 -1.20 -8.93 -6.31
C ASN A 48 -2.64 -8.61 -5.92
N PRO A 49 -3.42 -7.94 -6.80
CA PRO A 49 -4.86 -7.81 -6.61
C PRO A 49 -5.50 -9.22 -6.72
N ARG A 50 -5.46 -10.02 -5.65
CA ARG A 50 -5.99 -11.40 -5.61
C ARG A 50 -7.51 -11.45 -5.52
N ARG A 51 -8.20 -10.32 -5.72
CA ARG A 51 -9.65 -10.29 -5.94
C ARG A 51 -9.91 -10.24 -7.44
N MET A 52 -9.77 -11.39 -8.09
CA MET A 52 -10.45 -11.70 -9.36
C MET A 52 -11.80 -12.33 -9.05
#